data_AF-T1AGY0-F1
#
_entry.id   AF-T1AGY0-F1
#
_cell.length_a   1.000
_cell.length_b   1.000
_cell.length_c   1.000
_cell.angle_alpha   90.00
_cell.angle_beta   90.00
_cell.angle_gamma   90.00
#
_symmetry.space_group_name_H-M   'P 1'
#
loop_
_entity.id
_entity.type
_entity.pdbx_description
1 polymer ?
#
loop_
_entity_poly.entity_id
_entity_poly.type
_entity_poly.pdbx_seq_one_letter_code
_entity_poly.pdbx_strand_id
1 'polypeptide(L)'
;MAERTLTITVQPDWKGALRMASKMAQAPVYKGETLNFENPELFLGRLTARRWTLVRLLMGAEEVPVRELARRAGRDVKRVHEDVLVLAELGLVER
;
A
#
# COMPACT_ATOMS: atom_id res chain seq x y z
N MET A 1 10.66 14.97 -4.72
CA MET A 1 10.23 14.15 -3.56
C MET A 1 11.37 13.20 -3.21
N ALA A 2 11.64 12.96 -1.92
CA ALA A 2 12.62 11.94 -1.54
C ALA A 2 12.11 10.56 -1.96
N GLU A 3 13.01 9.68 -2.42
CA GLU A 3 12.65 8.31 -2.77
C GLU A 3 12.16 7.60 -1.51
N ARG A 4 10.91 7.12 -1.53
CA ARG A 4 10.30 6.36 -0.45
C ARG A 4 10.19 4.90 -0.85
N THR A 5 10.45 4.00 0.08
CA THR A 5 10.42 2.55 -0.15
C THR A 5 9.55 1.89 0.89
N LEU A 6 8.47 1.26 0.42
CA LEU A 6 7.66 0.38 1.25
C LEU A 6 8.13 -1.07 1.09
N THR A 7 8.51 -1.70 2.20
CA THR A 7 8.75 -3.14 2.26
C THR A 7 7.50 -3.86 2.72
N ILE A 8 7.01 -4.81 1.93
CA ILE A 8 5.87 -5.67 2.31
C ILE A 8 6.40 -7.02 2.75
N THR A 9 6.02 -7.45 3.95
CA THR A 9 6.43 -8.74 4.52
C THR A 9 5.22 -9.60 4.85
N VAL A 10 5.41 -10.91 4.83
CA VAL A 10 4.44 -11.88 5.35
C VAL A 10 5.13 -12.65 6.48
N GLN A 11 4.79 -12.33 7.73
CA GLN A 11 5.34 -13.00 8.90
C GLN A 11 4.27 -13.15 10.00
N PRO A 12 4.08 -14.35 10.57
CA PRO A 12 3.07 -14.60 11.61
C PRO A 12 3.34 -13.85 12.93
N ASP A 13 4.60 -13.60 13.28
CA ASP A 13 4.97 -12.85 14.48
C ASP A 13 4.75 -11.34 14.30
N TRP A 14 3.49 -10.91 14.35
CA TRP A 14 3.13 -9.50 14.24
C TRP A 14 3.74 -8.64 15.36
N LYS A 15 3.97 -9.21 16.55
CA LYS A 15 4.63 -8.50 17.65
C LYS A 15 6.11 -8.26 17.33
N GLY A 16 6.78 -9.26 16.77
CA GLY A 16 8.15 -9.14 16.26
C GLY A 16 8.25 -8.10 15.16
N ALA A 17 7.35 -8.17 14.18
CA ALA A 17 7.26 -7.21 13.08
C ALA A 17 7.11 -5.77 13.61
N LEU A 18 6.19 -5.55 14.56
CA LEU A 18 5.94 -4.24 15.15
C LEU A 18 7.15 -3.73 15.94
N ARG A 19 7.80 -4.61 16.73
CA ARG A 19 9.04 -4.26 17.44
C ARG A 19 10.15 -3.85 16.47
N MET A 20 10.30 -4.55 15.34
CA MET A 20 11.27 -4.21 14.31
C MET A 20 10.94 -2.87 13.65
N ALA A 21 9.67 -2.66 13.26
CA ALA A 21 9.22 -1.40 12.67
C ALA A 21 9.46 -0.22 13.61
N SER A 22 9.18 -0.37 14.91
CA SER A 22 9.45 0.67 15.92
C SER A 22 10.93 0.99 16.05
N LYS A 23 11.82 -0.01 15.99
CA LYS A 23 13.27 0.22 15.98
C LYS A 23 13.72 0.96 14.71
N MET A 24 13.19 0.58 13.55
CA MET A 24 13.52 1.26 12.28
C MET A 24 13.02 2.71 12.26
N ALA A 25 11.86 2.99 12.84
CA ALA A 25 11.30 4.34 12.94
C ALA A 25 12.13 5.28 13.84
N GLN A 26 12.92 4.75 14.77
CA GLN A 26 13.82 5.53 15.63
C GLN A 26 15.20 5.78 14.99
N ALA A 27 15.47 5.22 13.80
CA ALA A 27 16.74 5.41 13.14
C ALA A 27 16.95 6.89 12.77
N PRO A 28 18.18 7.42 12.91
CA PRO A 28 18.49 8.83 12.59
C PRO A 28 18.44 9.13 11.08
N VAL A 29 18.25 8.11 10.25
CA VAL A 29 18.20 8.19 8.78
C VAL A 29 16.97 7.43 8.32
N TYR A 30 16.33 7.90 7.24
CA TYR A 30 15.22 7.21 6.60
C TYR A 30 15.60 5.76 6.22
N LYS A 31 14.74 4.80 6.62
CA LYS A 31 14.93 3.36 6.38
C LYS A 31 13.81 2.71 5.57
N GLY A 32 12.87 3.50 5.06
CA GLY A 32 11.66 2.96 4.42
C GLY A 32 10.54 2.70 5.42
N GLU A 33 9.36 2.45 4.87
CA GLU A 33 8.17 1.98 5.59
C GLU A 33 8.09 0.45 5.52
N THR A 34 7.37 -0.17 6.47
CA THR A 34 7.12 -1.62 6.45
C THR A 34 5.65 -1.90 6.68
N LEU A 35 5.05 -2.73 5.82
CA LEU A 35 3.70 -3.25 5.97
C LEU A 35 3.76 -4.78 6.10
N ASN A 36 3.35 -5.29 7.26
CA ASN A 36 3.36 -6.72 7.53
C ASN A 36 1.96 -7.34 7.42
N PHE A 37 1.88 -8.50 6.77
CA PHE A 37 0.73 -9.39 6.81
C PHE A 37 1.06 -10.62 7.65
N GLU A 38 0.09 -11.11 8.42
CA GLU A 38 0.29 -12.27 9.29
C GLU A 38 0.47 -13.56 8.47
N ASN A 39 -0.25 -13.69 7.35
CA ASN A 39 -0.19 -14.86 6.47
C ASN A 39 -0.43 -14.48 4.99
N PRO A 40 -0.10 -15.39 4.05
CA PRO A 40 -0.27 -15.15 2.62
C PRO A 40 -1.72 -14.91 2.20
N GLU A 41 -2.69 -15.53 2.87
CA GLU A 41 -4.11 -15.41 2.55
C GLU A 41 -4.61 -13.97 2.79
N LEU A 42 -4.22 -13.36 3.92
CA LEU A 42 -4.51 -11.96 4.22
C LEU A 42 -3.81 -11.02 3.23
N PHE A 43 -2.56 -11.31 2.88
CA PHE A 43 -1.82 -10.53 1.87
C PHE A 43 -2.55 -10.55 0.52
N LEU A 44 -2.87 -11.73 -0.01
CA LEU A 44 -3.51 -11.87 -1.32
C LEU A 44 -4.96 -11.36 -1.34
N GLY A 45 -5.69 -11.50 -0.22
CA GLY A 45 -7.05 -11.00 -0.09
C GLY A 45 -7.14 -9.47 -0.02
N ARG A 46 -6.12 -8.82 0.58
CA ARG A 46 -6.07 -7.36 0.75
C ARG A 46 -5.35 -6.68 -0.40
N LEU A 47 -4.20 -7.17 -0.84
CA LEU A 47 -3.42 -6.63 -1.96
C LEU A 47 -3.57 -7.51 -3.21
N THR A 48 -4.78 -7.52 -3.77
CA THR A 48 -5.06 -8.27 -5.00
C THR A 48 -4.31 -7.68 -6.19
N ALA A 49 -4.10 -8.47 -7.26
CA ALA A 49 -3.50 -8.01 -8.51
C ALA A 49 -4.18 -6.74 -9.07
N ARG A 50 -5.50 -6.63 -8.89
CA ARG A 50 -6.29 -5.46 -9.33
C ARG A 50 -5.94 -4.20 -8.55
N ARG A 51 -5.77 -4.30 -7.22
CA ARG A 51 -5.35 -3.19 -6.36
C ARG A 51 -3.89 -2.83 -6.58
N TRP A 52 -3.03 -3.83 -6.80
CA TRP A 52 -1.63 -3.60 -7.14
C TRP A 52 -1.45 -2.80 -8.44
N THR A 53 -2.30 -3.03 -9.43
CA THR A 53 -2.33 -2.20 -10.64
C THR A 53 -2.66 -0.73 -10.34
N LEU A 54 -3.58 -0.45 -9.40
CA LEU A 54 -3.86 0.93 -9.00
C LEU A 54 -2.66 1.59 -8.32
N VAL A 55 -1.99 0.88 -7.40
CA VAL A 55 -0.75 1.37 -6.77
C VAL A 55 0.28 1.76 -7.83
N ARG A 56 0.53 0.90 -8.82
CA ARG A 56 1.47 1.20 -9.90
C ARG A 56 1.07 2.39 -10.77
N LEU A 57 -0.23 2.61 -10.98
CA LEU A 57 -0.73 3.78 -11.73
C LEU A 57 -0.59 5.09 -10.95
N LEU A 58 -0.53 5.02 -9.62
CA LEU A 58 -0.36 6.17 -8.74
C LEU A 58 1.12 6.46 -8.43
N MET A 59 2.01 5.47 -8.53
CA MET A 59 3.45 5.69 -8.35
C MET A 59 3.98 6.76 -9.30
N GLY A 60 4.56 7.83 -8.75
CA GLY A 60 5.13 8.94 -9.50
C GLY A 60 4.09 9.92 -10.08
N ALA A 61 2.79 9.67 -9.87
CA ALA A 61 1.75 10.65 -10.15
C ALA A 61 1.60 11.59 -8.93
N GLU A 62 1.16 12.82 -9.20
CA GLU A 62 0.62 13.71 -8.17
C GLU A 62 -0.82 13.29 -7.82
N GLU A 63 -1.64 14.19 -7.31
CA GLU A 63 -3.05 13.90 -7.03
C GLU A 63 -3.79 13.42 -8.28
N VAL A 64 -4.40 12.23 -8.21
CA VAL A 64 -5.17 11.63 -9.31
C VAL A 64 -6.63 11.48 -8.89
N PRO A 65 -7.58 12.15 -9.56
CA PRO A 65 -9.00 11.94 -9.31
C PRO A 65 -9.41 10.49 -9.55
N VAL A 66 -10.25 9.93 -8.69
CA VAL A 66 -10.70 8.51 -8.79
C VAL A 66 -11.28 8.16 -10.16
N ARG A 67 -11.98 9.09 -10.82
CA ARG A 67 -12.50 8.90 -12.18
C ARG A 67 -11.40 8.74 -13.22
N GLU A 68 -10.33 9.52 -13.09
CA GLU A 68 -9.17 9.43 -13.97
C GLU A 68 -8.39 8.14 -13.71
N LEU A 69 -8.21 7.76 -12.44
CA LEU A 69 -7.61 6.48 -12.07
C LEU A 69 -8.41 5.29 -12.66
N ALA A 70 -9.74 5.34 -12.58
CA ALA A 70 -10.61 4.33 -13.16
C ALA A 70 -10.49 4.25 -14.70
N ARG A 71 -10.39 5.40 -15.37
CA ARG A 71 -10.15 5.49 -16.82
C ARG A 71 -8.80 4.87 -17.19
N ARG A 72 -7.71 5.21 -16.49
CA ARG A 72 -6.37 4.64 -16.69
C ARG A 72 -6.35 3.12 -16.47
N ALA A 73 -7.09 2.66 -15.45
CA ALA A 73 -7.20 1.24 -15.13
C ALA A 73 -8.15 0.46 -16.06
N GLY A 74 -8.95 1.13 -16.92
CA GLY A 74 -9.96 0.49 -17.75
C GLY A 74 -11.07 -0.19 -16.94
N ARG A 75 -11.44 0.38 -15.78
CA ARG A 75 -12.36 -0.23 -14.81
C ARG A 75 -13.49 0.71 -14.42
N ASP A 76 -14.56 0.13 -13.90
CA ASP A 76 -15.69 0.87 -13.34
C ASP A 76 -15.27 1.74 -12.14
N VAL A 77 -15.77 2.98 -12.10
CA VAL A 77 -15.40 3.99 -11.11
C VAL A 77 -15.76 3.56 -9.68
N LYS A 78 -16.92 2.93 -9.48
CA LYS A 78 -17.35 2.48 -8.14
C LYS A 78 -16.40 1.42 -7.61
N ARG A 79 -16.04 0.43 -8.45
CA ARG A 79 -15.07 -0.61 -8.07
C ARG A 79 -13.68 -0.05 -7.79
N VAL A 80 -13.23 0.96 -8.55
CA VAL A 80 -11.95 1.63 -8.27
C VAL A 80 -12.01 2.41 -6.96
N HIS A 81 -13.11 3.11 -6.68
CA HIS A 81 -13.29 3.80 -5.40
C HIS A 81 -13.21 2.83 -4.20
N GLU A 82 -13.92 1.71 -4.26
CA GLU A 82 -13.87 0.65 -3.23
C GLU A 82 -12.45 0.11 -3.04
N ASP A 83 -11.73 -0.14 -4.14
CA ASP A 83 -10.33 -0.58 -4.10
C ASP A 83 -9.40 0.47 -3.50
N VAL A 84 -9.61 1.76 -3.79
CA VAL A 84 -8.86 2.89 -3.21
C VAL A 84 -9.10 2.99 -1.71
N LEU A 85 -10.32 2.77 -1.22
CA LEU A 85 -10.59 2.75 0.22
C LEU A 85 -9.79 1.66 0.94
N VAL A 86 -9.70 0.46 0.36
CA VAL A 86 -8.88 -0.63 0.91
C VAL A 86 -7.39 -0.27 0.90
N LEU A 87 -6.91 0.33 -0.19
CA LEU A 87 -5.51 0.77 -0.28
C LEU A 87 -5.20 1.87 0.75
N ALA A 88 -6.14 2.78 1.00
CA ALA A 88 -5.99 3.83 2.00
C ALA A 88 -5.97 3.25 3.42
N GLU A 89 -6.82 2.26 3.70
CA GLU A 89 -6.82 1.52 4.96
C GLU A 89 -5.49 0.77 5.21
N LEU A 90 -4.84 0.30 4.15
CA LEU A 90 -3.49 -0.29 4.20
C LEU A 90 -2.35 0.75 4.30
N GLY A 91 -2.67 2.05 4.22
CA GLY A 91 -1.68 3.13 4.22
C GLY A 91 -0.86 3.25 2.92
N LEU A 92 -1.35 2.67 1.81
CA LEU A 92 -0.66 2.68 0.52
C LEU A 92 -0.97 3.91 -0.33
N VAL A 93 -2.10 4.57 -0.07
CA VAL A 93 -2.55 5.79 -0.76
C VAL A 93 -3.21 6.72 0.25
N GLU A 94 -3.11 8.02 -0.02
CA GLU A 94 -3.81 9.07 0.73
C GLU A 94 -5.05 9.53 -0.07
N ARG A 95 -6.04 10.10 0.62
CA ARG A 95 -7.33 10.51 0.03
C ARG A 95 -7.47 12.02 -0.06
#